data_AF-A0A3D3DV08-F1
#
_entry.id   AF-A0A3D3DV08-F1
#
_cell.length_a   1.000
_cell.length_b   1.000
_cell.length_c   1.000
_cell.angle_alpha   90.00
_cell.angle_beta   90.00
_cell.angle_gamma   90.00
#
_symmetry.space_group_name_H-M   'P 1'
#
loop_
_entity.id
_entity.type
_entity.pdbx_description
1 polymer ?
#
loop_
_entity_poly.entity_id
_entity_poly.type
_entity_poly.pdbx_seq_one_letter_code
_entity_poly.pdbx_strand_id
1 'polypeptide(L)'
;MVEKRTSFALESTISGIGHTRLIKSAKKAGYEVILHFLWLPAPEESIRRVQQRVKKGGHHVPAEDIRRRYPRTFKNLVIHYLPVVSEWFVWHAQETKKVLASSDTHAIHDVAKFLDIQ
;
A
#
# COMPACT_ATOMS: atom_id res chain seq x y z
N MET A 1 -12.15 9.16 14.17
CA MET A 1 -10.70 8.89 14.35
C MET A 1 -9.92 10.18 14.31
N VAL A 2 -9.95 10.94 13.20
CA VAL A 2 -9.25 12.23 13.05
C VAL A 2 -9.63 13.27 14.11
N GLU A 3 -10.89 13.35 14.51
CA GLU A 3 -11.39 14.30 15.52
C GLU A 3 -10.79 14.08 16.93
N LYS A 4 -10.31 12.87 17.23
CA LYS A 4 -9.77 12.54 18.57
C LYS A 4 -8.33 13.02 18.78
N ARG A 5 -7.65 13.55 17.74
CA ARG A 5 -6.25 14.03 17.78
C ARG A 5 -5.23 13.03 18.35
N THR A 6 -5.48 11.73 18.16
CA THR A 6 -4.57 10.65 18.56
C THR A 6 -3.99 9.97 17.32
N SER A 7 -2.75 9.49 17.41
CA SER A 7 -2.16 8.65 16.35
C SER A 7 -2.97 7.38 16.15
N PHE A 8 -3.15 6.97 14.90
CA PHE A 8 -3.84 5.73 14.54
C PHE A 8 -3.25 5.15 13.25
N ALA A 9 -3.43 3.84 13.07
CA ALA A 9 -3.07 3.14 11.84
C ALA A 9 -4.33 2.59 11.16
N LEU A 10 -4.30 2.51 9.84
CA LEU A 10 -5.33 1.88 9.02
C LEU A 10 -4.65 0.94 8.02
N GLU A 11 -5.08 -0.32 8.01
CA GLU A 11 -4.64 -1.28 7.00
C GLU A 11 -5.62 -1.29 5.82
N SER A 12 -5.08 -1.26 4.59
CA SER A 12 -5.88 -1.33 3.38
C SER A 12 -5.07 -1.91 2.24
N THR A 13 -5.74 -2.63 1.35
CA THR A 13 -5.14 -3.12 0.09
C THR A 13 -4.93 -2.00 -0.94
N ILE A 14 -5.45 -0.80 -0.65
CA ILE A 14 -5.53 0.37 -1.56
C ILE A 14 -6.06 0.03 -2.96
N SER A 15 -6.80 -1.07 -3.07
CA SER A 15 -7.38 -1.50 -4.33
C SER A 15 -8.46 -0.51 -4.79
N GLY A 16 -9.08 0.27 -3.89
CA GLY A 16 -9.89 1.45 -4.25
C GLY A 16 -9.22 2.76 -3.81
N ILE A 17 -9.74 3.89 -4.30
CA ILE A 17 -9.22 5.24 -3.98
C ILE A 17 -9.95 5.94 -2.82
N GLY A 18 -10.90 5.27 -2.17
CA GLY A 18 -11.79 5.88 -1.16
C GLY A 18 -11.05 6.53 0.01
N HIS A 19 -9.91 5.95 0.42
CA HIS A 19 -9.12 6.47 1.54
C HIS A 19 -8.37 7.78 1.22
N THR A 20 -8.24 8.16 -0.05
CA THR A 20 -7.60 9.44 -0.41
C THR A 20 -8.35 10.65 0.17
N ARG A 21 -9.68 10.55 0.31
CA ARG A 21 -10.49 11.59 0.96
C ARG A 21 -10.15 11.68 2.45
N LEU A 22 -10.05 10.55 3.13
CA LEU A 22 -9.64 10.49 4.54
C LEU A 22 -8.25 11.08 4.74
N ILE A 23 -7.28 10.71 3.91
CA ILE A 23 -5.90 11.23 3.96
C ILE A 23 -5.87 12.75 3.81
N LYS A 24 -6.57 13.28 2.80
CA LYS A 24 -6.67 14.73 2.58
C LYS A 24 -7.30 15.46 3.76
N SER A 25 -8.38 14.90 4.33
CA SER A 25 -9.01 15.48 5.53
C SER A 25 -8.11 15.41 6.76
N ALA A 26 -7.37 14.32 6.96
CA ALA A 26 -6.41 14.19 8.05
C ALA A 26 -5.29 15.24 7.94
N LYS A 27 -4.70 15.42 6.75
CA LYS A 27 -3.69 16.47 6.52
C LYS A 27 -4.24 17.88 6.78
N LYS A 28 -5.47 18.17 6.34
CA LYS A 28 -6.14 19.45 6.65
C LYS A 28 -6.36 19.65 8.14
N ALA A 29 -6.53 18.57 8.90
CA ALA A 29 -6.66 18.61 10.36
C ALA A 29 -5.30 18.65 11.10
N GLY A 30 -4.18 18.78 10.38
CA GLY A 30 -2.83 18.90 10.96
C GLY A 30 -2.12 17.57 11.20
N TYR A 31 -2.65 16.45 10.69
CA TYR A 31 -1.96 15.17 10.79
C TYR A 31 -0.85 15.06 9.75
N GLU A 32 0.25 14.46 10.18
CA GLU A 32 1.18 13.81 9.29
C GLU A 32 0.63 12.44 8.88
N VAL A 33 0.72 12.11 7.60
CA VAL A 33 0.26 10.81 7.08
C VAL A 33 1.43 10.10 6.45
N ILE A 34 1.87 9.01 7.09
CA ILE A 34 2.97 8.17 6.61
C ILE A 34 2.38 6.89 6.01
N LEU A 35 2.77 6.57 4.78
CA LEU A 35 2.32 5.38 4.06
C LEU A 35 3.42 4.32 3.97
N HIS A 36 3.14 3.14 4.51
CA HIS A 36 3.98 1.95 4.31
C HIS A 36 3.29 1.00 3.34
N PHE A 37 3.90 0.79 2.17
CA PHE A 37 3.43 -0.14 1.15
C PHE A 37 4.30 -1.39 1.10
N LEU A 38 3.69 -2.56 1.32
CA LEU A 38 4.38 -3.84 1.29
C LEU A 38 4.23 -4.48 -0.09
N TRP A 39 5.31 -4.46 -0.87
CA TRP A 39 5.35 -4.99 -2.24
C TRP A 39 5.79 -6.45 -2.28
N LEU A 40 5.21 -7.20 -3.22
CA LEU A 40 5.64 -8.53 -3.64
C LEU A 40 5.81 -8.52 -5.16
N PRO A 41 6.74 -9.32 -5.72
CA PRO A 41 7.04 -9.29 -7.15
C PRO A 41 5.93 -9.88 -8.03
N ALA A 42 5.09 -10.77 -7.49
CA ALA A 42 4.02 -11.42 -8.25
C ALA A 42 2.75 -11.61 -7.39
N PRO A 43 1.54 -11.61 -8.00
CA PRO A 43 0.30 -11.91 -7.28
C PRO A 43 0.30 -13.34 -6.72
N GLU A 44 1.02 -14.27 -7.35
CA GLU A 44 1.20 -15.66 -6.89
C GLU A 44 1.82 -15.73 -5.50
N GLU A 45 2.72 -14.80 -5.14
CA GLU A 45 3.30 -14.73 -3.80
C GLU A 45 2.24 -14.34 -2.75
N SER A 46 1.35 -13.40 -3.10
CA SER A 46 0.21 -13.06 -2.25
C SER A 46 -0.74 -14.25 -2.11
N ILE A 47 -1.03 -14.97 -3.20
CA ILE A 47 -1.88 -16.16 -3.19
C ILE A 47 -1.28 -17.25 -2.28
N ARG A 48 0.03 -17.53 -2.40
CA ARG A 48 0.75 -18.47 -1.52
C ARG A 48 0.61 -18.09 -0.05
N ARG A 49 0.79 -16.81 0.28
CA ARG A 49 0.64 -16.30 1.66
C ARG A 49 -0.79 -16.46 2.18
N VAL A 50 -1.81 -16.22 1.34
CA VAL A 50 -3.21 -16.47 1.71
C VAL A 50 -3.45 -17.97 1.95
N GLN A 51 -2.95 -18.85 1.09
CA GLN A 51 -3.07 -20.30 1.30
C GLN A 51 -2.41 -20.74 2.62
N GLN A 52 -1.21 -20.23 2.92
CA GLN A 52 -0.52 -20.53 4.17
C GLN A 52 -1.28 -20.03 5.41
N ARG A 53 -1.85 -18.82 5.37
CA ARG A 53 -2.63 -18.32 6.52
C ARG A 53 -3.94 -19.08 6.69
N VAL A 54 -4.60 -19.47 5.61
CA VAL A 54 -5.85 -20.26 5.67
C VAL A 54 -5.59 -21.61 6.32
N LYS A 55 -4.46 -22.28 6.00
CA LYS A 55 -4.03 -23.50 6.70
C LYS A 55 -3.83 -23.29 8.21
N LYS A 56 -3.59 -22.06 8.66
CA LYS A 56 -3.44 -21.66 10.07
C LYS A 56 -4.74 -21.05 10.66
N GLY A 57 -5.89 -21.19 9.99
CA GLY A 57 -7.18 -20.66 10.45
C GLY A 57 -7.47 -19.20 10.10
N GLY A 58 -6.66 -18.57 9.25
CA GLY A 58 -6.86 -17.19 8.81
C GLY A 58 -7.90 -17.01 7.69
N HIS A 59 -8.27 -15.76 7.42
CA HIS A 59 -9.29 -15.40 6.41
C HIS A 59 -8.89 -15.75 4.97
N HIS A 60 -9.80 -16.36 4.20
CA HIS A 60 -9.58 -16.65 2.79
C HIS A 60 -9.83 -15.43 1.90
N VAL A 61 -9.04 -15.28 0.83
CA VAL A 61 -9.29 -14.31 -0.24
C VAL A 61 -9.14 -15.05 -1.57
N PRO A 62 -10.12 -14.98 -2.49
CA PRO A 62 -10.06 -15.66 -3.78
C PRO A 62 -8.85 -15.23 -4.61
N ALA A 63 -8.21 -16.18 -5.28
CA ALA A 63 -7.04 -15.92 -6.12
C ALA A 63 -7.36 -15.00 -7.31
N GLU A 64 -8.56 -15.11 -7.90
CA GLU A 64 -9.05 -14.22 -8.96
C GLU A 64 -9.08 -12.75 -8.49
N ASP A 65 -9.48 -12.53 -7.25
CA ASP A 65 -9.60 -11.20 -6.66
C ASP A 65 -8.23 -10.58 -6.42
N ILE A 66 -7.26 -11.39 -5.99
CA ILE A 66 -5.87 -10.97 -5.85
C ILE A 66 -5.31 -10.56 -7.21
N ARG A 67 -5.44 -11.42 -8.23
CA ARG A 67 -4.94 -11.13 -9.59
C ARG A 67 -5.58 -9.89 -10.18
N ARG A 68 -6.90 -9.74 -10.05
CA ARG A 68 -7.65 -8.58 -10.53
C ARG A 68 -7.22 -7.28 -9.84
N ARG A 69 -6.95 -7.32 -8.54
CA ARG A 69 -6.59 -6.13 -7.75
C ARG A 69 -5.12 -5.74 -7.91
N TYR A 70 -4.24 -6.71 -8.16
CA TYR A 70 -2.78 -6.53 -8.19
C TYR A 70 -2.31 -5.35 -9.06
N PRO A 71 -2.60 -5.28 -10.39
CA PRO A 71 -2.16 -4.15 -11.21
C PRO A 71 -2.83 -2.83 -10.79
N ARG A 72 -4.10 -2.89 -10.38
CA ARG A 72 -4.87 -1.72 -9.93
C ARG A 72 -4.27 -1.09 -8.67
N THR A 73 -3.76 -1.90 -7.76
CA THR A 73 -3.12 -1.44 -6.52
C THR A 73 -1.90 -0.57 -6.83
N PHE A 74 -1.05 -0.93 -7.80
CA PHE A 74 0.11 -0.11 -8.16
C PHE A 74 -0.28 1.20 -8.85
N LYS A 75 -1.24 1.14 -9.77
CA LYS A 75 -1.79 2.34 -10.41
C LYS A 75 -2.36 3.30 -9.36
N ASN A 76 -3.13 2.78 -8.41
CA ASN A 76 -3.67 3.59 -7.33
C ASN A 76 -2.56 4.16 -6.43
N LEU A 77 -1.57 3.35 -6.07
CA LEU A 77 -0.45 3.77 -5.24
C LEU A 77 0.19 5.03 -5.84
N VAL A 78 0.69 4.92 -7.08
CA VAL A 78 1.44 5.99 -7.76
C VAL A 78 0.58 7.21 -8.06
N ILE A 79 -0.62 7.03 -8.61
CA ILE A 79 -1.44 8.14 -9.10
C ILE A 79 -2.21 8.84 -7.97
N HIS A 80 -2.67 8.08 -6.97
CA HIS A 80 -3.68 8.58 -6.04
C HIS A 80 -3.21 8.66 -4.59
N TYR A 81 -2.28 7.82 -4.14
CA TYR A 81 -1.85 7.76 -2.75
C TYR A 81 -0.52 8.46 -2.48
N LEU A 82 0.55 8.13 -3.21
CA LEU A 82 1.86 8.76 -3.01
C LEU A 82 1.81 10.30 -3.09
N PRO A 83 1.04 10.93 -4.00
CA PRO A 83 0.99 12.39 -4.09
C PRO A 83 0.28 13.09 -2.93
N VAL A 84 -0.51 12.37 -2.11
CA VAL A 84 -1.38 12.99 -1.11
C VAL A 84 -0.94 12.73 0.33
N VAL A 85 0.05 11.86 0.56
CA VAL A 85 0.60 11.58 1.90
C VAL A 85 1.71 12.57 2.25
N SER A 86 2.24 12.50 3.48
CA SER A 86 3.40 13.30 3.90
C SER A 86 4.70 12.59 3.54
N GLU A 87 4.78 11.31 3.91
CA GLU A 87 5.91 10.44 3.64
C GLU A 87 5.41 9.09 3.14
N TRP A 88 6.26 8.40 2.39
CA TRP A 88 5.96 7.06 1.92
C TRP A 88 7.19 6.17 1.82
N PHE A 89 6.95 4.87 2.01
CA PHE A 89 7.95 3.82 1.95
C PHE A 89 7.39 2.62 1.20
N VAL A 90 8.14 2.13 0.22
CA VAL A 90 7.87 0.87 -0.49
C VAL A 90 8.85 -0.18 0.02
N TRP A 91 8.32 -1.26 0.57
CA TRP A 91 9.12 -2.32 1.20
C TRP A 91 9.05 -3.60 0.38
N HIS A 92 10.13 -4.37 0.38
CA HIS A 92 10.08 -5.73 -0.12
C HIS A 92 9.50 -6.66 0.96
N ALA A 93 8.28 -7.17 0.77
CA ALA A 93 7.57 -7.90 1.83
C ALA A 93 8.13 -9.29 2.15
N GLN A 94 9.14 -9.78 1.42
CA GLN A 94 9.88 -11.01 1.73
C GLN A 94 11.22 -10.75 2.44
N GLU A 95 11.79 -9.55 2.32
CA GLU A 95 13.11 -9.23 2.87
C GLU A 95 12.94 -8.30 4.07
N THR A 96 13.33 -8.76 5.25
CA THR A 96 13.23 -7.95 6.46
C THR A 96 14.08 -6.68 6.32
N LYS A 97 13.47 -5.51 6.56
CA LYS A 97 14.10 -4.16 6.53
C LYS A 97 14.59 -3.66 5.17
N LYS A 98 14.21 -4.29 4.05
CA LYS A 98 14.56 -3.76 2.72
C LYS A 98 13.53 -2.73 2.24
N VAL A 99 13.92 -1.47 2.31
CA VAL A 99 13.24 -0.36 1.63
C VAL A 99 13.68 -0.38 0.17
N LEU A 100 12.73 -0.46 -0.75
CA LEU A 100 12.97 -0.37 -2.20
C LEU A 100 12.97 1.09 -2.65
N ALA A 101 12.08 1.91 -2.09
CA ALA A 101 11.99 3.34 -2.37
C ALA A 101 11.30 4.08 -1.21
N SER A 102 11.63 5.36 -1.04
CA SER A 102 10.95 6.27 -0.10
C SER A 102 10.84 7.68 -0.67
N SER A 103 9.99 8.51 -0.05
CA SER A 103 9.86 9.94 -0.38
C SER A 103 11.17 10.71 -0.33
N ASP A 104 12.14 10.24 0.46
CA ASP A 104 13.44 10.89 0.63
C ASP A 104 14.48 10.44 -0.42
N THR A 105 14.25 9.30 -1.07
CA THR A 105 15.25 8.66 -1.94
C THR A 105 14.84 8.63 -3.41
N HIS A 106 13.53 8.72 -3.71
CA HIS A 106 13.00 8.53 -5.06
C HIS A 106 11.85 9.50 -5.35
N ALA A 107 11.75 9.96 -6.60
CA ALA A 107 10.54 10.62 -7.04
C ALA A 107 9.44 9.59 -7.32
N ILE A 108 8.17 10.01 -7.26
CA ILE A 108 7.02 9.14 -7.53
C ILE A 108 7.09 8.49 -8.92
N HIS A 109 7.64 9.19 -9.91
CA HIS A 109 7.79 8.66 -11.26
C HIS A 109 8.84 7.55 -11.37
N ASP A 110 9.82 7.50 -10.47
CA ASP A 110 10.81 6.42 -10.41
C ASP A 110 10.19 5.14 -9.84
N VAL A 111 9.31 5.29 -8.86
CA VAL A 111 8.54 4.18 -8.29
C VAL A 111 7.66 3.50 -9.34
N ALA A 112 7.06 4.28 -10.25
CA ALA A 112 6.24 3.75 -11.33
C ALA A 112 7.04 2.83 -12.28
N LYS A 113 8.27 3.24 -12.63
CA LYS A 113 9.19 2.46 -13.46
C LYS A 113 9.68 1.19 -12.75
N PHE A 114 9.98 1.31 -11.46
CA PHE A 114 10.46 0.19 -10.64
C PHE A 114 9.41 -0.92 -10.47
N LEU A 115 8.13 -0.55 -10.37
CA LEU A 115 7.02 -1.49 -10.18
C LEU A 115 6.49 -2.09 -11.49
N ASP A 116 7.18 -1.87 -12.61
CA ASP A 116 6.81 -2.33 -13.96
C ASP A 116 5.35 -2.00 -14.32
N ILE A 117 4.92 -0.79 -13.95
CA ILE A 117 3.61 -0.25 -14.32
C ILE A 117 3.76 0.30 -15.74
N GLN A 118 3.55 -0.56 -16.74
CA GLN A 118 3.30 -0.12 -18.12
C GLN A 118 1.99 0.69 -18.21
#